data_AF-A0A2V9M3R4-F1
#
_entry.id   AF-A0A2V9M3R4-F1
#
_cell.length_a   1.000
_cell.length_b   1.000
_cell.length_c   1.000
_cell.angle_alpha   90.00
_cell.angle_beta   90.00
_cell.angle_gamma   90.00
#
_symmetry.space_group_name_H-M   'P 1'
#
loop_
_entity.id
_entity.type
_entity.pdbx_description
1 polymer ?
#
loop_
_entity_poly.entity_id
_entity_poly.type
_entity_poly.pdbx_seq_one_letter_code
_entity_poly.pdbx_strand_id
1 'polypeptide(L)'
;MREAASTQTSRQVAPSPPQQPIPFSHKMHAGNLQLQCKGCHPNPDPGEMMRIAPPSTCMACHSAIKTDSPAVQKLAAFAKEDREIRWARVYEIP
;
A
#
# COMPACT_ATOMS: atom_id res chain seq x y z
N MET A 1 29.14 -46.40 -10.94
CA MET A 1 29.15 -45.66 -9.67
C MET A 1 29.71 -44.26 -9.89
N ARG A 2 28.87 -43.25 -10.13
CA ARG A 2 29.17 -41.83 -9.91
C ARG A 2 27.86 -41.09 -9.74
N GLU A 3 27.48 -40.89 -8.48
CA GLU A 3 26.34 -40.07 -8.05
C GLU A 3 26.67 -38.60 -8.30
N ALA A 4 25.85 -37.91 -9.10
CA ALA A 4 25.93 -36.46 -9.25
C ALA A 4 25.07 -35.83 -8.15
N ALA A 5 25.74 -35.30 -7.14
CA ALA A 5 25.16 -34.55 -6.04
C ALA A 5 24.37 -33.34 -6.57
N SER A 6 23.06 -33.34 -6.34
CA SER A 6 22.21 -32.15 -6.52
C SER A 6 22.49 -31.18 -5.38
N THR A 7 23.29 -30.15 -5.66
CA THR A 7 23.41 -28.96 -4.82
C THR A 7 22.07 -28.23 -4.82
N GLN A 8 21.32 -28.40 -3.72
CA GLN A 8 20.14 -27.59 -3.44
C GLN A 8 20.58 -26.15 -3.23
N THR A 9 20.32 -25.31 -4.23
CA THR A 9 20.49 -23.86 -4.14
C THR A 9 19.56 -23.32 -3.05
N SER A 10 20.16 -22.71 -2.04
CA SER A 10 19.47 -22.09 -0.91
C SER A 10 18.45 -21.08 -1.43
N ARG A 11 17.17 -21.34 -1.18
CA ARG A 11 16.07 -20.44 -1.52
C ARG A 11 16.24 -19.16 -0.70
N GLN A 12 16.73 -18.10 -1.31
CA GLN A 12 16.89 -16.80 -0.65
C GLN A 12 15.50 -16.32 -0.21
N VAL A 13 15.29 -16.18 1.10
CA VAL A 13 14.07 -15.60 1.66
C VAL A 13 14.12 -14.11 1.37
N ALA A 14 13.28 -13.63 0.45
CA ALA A 14 13.12 -12.21 0.22
C ALA A 14 12.72 -11.52 1.55
N PRO A 15 13.22 -10.31 1.84
CA PRO A 15 12.88 -9.60 3.06
C PRO A 15 11.36 -9.43 3.17
N SER A 16 10.81 -9.72 4.34
CA SER A 16 9.40 -9.49 4.63
C SER A 16 9.06 -8.00 4.44
N PRO A 17 7.93 -7.66 3.81
CA PRO A 17 7.56 -6.26 3.59
C PRO A 17 7.40 -5.53 4.94
N PRO A 18 7.69 -4.21 4.99
CA PRO A 18 7.56 -3.45 6.21
C PRO A 18 6.09 -3.42 6.66
N GLN A 19 5.89 -3.51 7.97
CA GLN A 19 4.58 -3.38 8.57
C GLN A 19 4.02 -1.99 8.28
N GLN A 20 2.85 -1.95 7.62
CA GLN A 20 2.19 -0.69 7.30
C GLN A 20 1.32 -0.20 8.46
N PRO A 21 1.13 1.13 8.60
CA PRO A 21 0.27 1.71 9.65
C PRO A 21 -1.20 1.29 9.53
N ILE A 22 -1.67 1.08 8.30
CA ILE A 22 -3.00 0.61 7.95
C ILE A 22 -2.83 -0.47 6.87
N PRO A 23 -3.50 -1.62 6.97
CA PRO A 23 -3.41 -2.65 5.94
C PRO A 23 -4.13 -2.18 4.66
N PHE A 24 -3.35 -1.78 3.66
CA PHE A 24 -3.87 -1.40 2.34
C PHE A 24 -3.69 -2.54 1.33
N SER A 25 -4.69 -2.75 0.47
CA SER A 25 -4.67 -3.80 -0.56
C SER A 25 -4.81 -3.20 -1.96
N HIS A 26 -3.70 -3.11 -2.71
CA HIS A 26 -3.74 -2.77 -4.14
C HIS A 26 -4.57 -3.78 -4.94
N LYS A 27 -4.53 -5.07 -4.55
CA LYS A 27 -5.31 -6.12 -5.22
C LYS A 27 -6.80 -5.84 -5.16
N MET A 28 -7.32 -5.39 -4.02
CA MET A 28 -8.73 -5.03 -3.92
C MET A 28 -9.06 -3.79 -4.75
N HIS A 29 -8.29 -2.71 -4.59
CA HIS A 29 -8.63 -1.41 -5.18
C HIS A 29 -8.33 -1.32 -6.68
N ALA A 30 -7.10 -1.63 -7.09
CA ALA A 30 -6.70 -1.55 -8.49
C ALA A 30 -7.02 -2.83 -9.26
N GLY A 31 -6.95 -4.00 -8.61
CA GLY A 31 -7.23 -5.29 -9.24
C GLY A 31 -8.74 -5.53 -9.41
N ASN A 32 -9.46 -5.66 -8.30
CA ASN A 32 -10.87 -6.07 -8.33
C ASN A 32 -11.81 -4.91 -8.69
N LEU A 33 -11.58 -3.72 -8.11
CA LEU A 33 -12.43 -2.54 -8.35
C LEU A 33 -11.94 -1.67 -9.53
N GLN A 34 -10.80 -2.01 -10.12
CA GLN A 34 -10.25 -1.35 -11.31
C GLN A 34 -10.08 0.17 -11.15
N LEU A 35 -9.82 0.64 -9.92
CA LEU A 35 -9.54 2.06 -9.67
C LEU A 35 -8.25 2.48 -10.35
N GLN A 36 -8.28 3.64 -11.00
CA GLN A 36 -7.12 4.17 -11.72
C GLN A 36 -6.02 4.59 -10.74
N CYS A 37 -4.77 4.26 -11.05
CA CYS A 37 -3.61 4.53 -10.20
C CYS A 37 -3.53 6.01 -9.76
N LYS A 38 -3.80 6.94 -10.70
CA LYS A 38 -3.76 8.39 -10.44
C LYS A 38 -4.73 8.90 -9.37
N GLY A 39 -5.78 8.12 -9.06
CA GLY A 39 -6.74 8.47 -8.02
C GLY A 39 -6.11 8.45 -6.62
N CYS A 40 -5.21 7.49 -6.37
CA CYS A 40 -4.47 7.39 -5.12
C CYS A 40 -3.03 7.90 -5.22
N HIS A 41 -2.51 8.02 -6.45
CA HIS A 41 -1.18 8.50 -6.77
C HIS A 41 -1.23 9.77 -7.61
N PRO A 42 -1.68 10.90 -7.04
CA PRO A 42 -1.74 12.15 -7.79
C PRO A 42 -0.33 12.62 -8.16
N ASN A 43 -0.19 13.11 -9.39
CA ASN A 43 1.01 13.77 -9.88
C ASN A 43 0.65 15.24 -10.21
N PRO A 44 0.77 16.17 -9.25
CA PRO A 44 0.43 17.57 -9.50
C PRO A 44 1.44 18.24 -10.44
N ASP A 45 0.95 19.05 -11.38
CA ASP A 45 1.72 19.81 -12.37
C ASP A 45 2.81 20.69 -11.70
N PRO A 46 4.07 20.74 -12.20
CA PRO A 46 4.65 20.14 -13.41
C PRO A 46 5.01 18.64 -13.33
N GLY A 47 4.84 18.02 -12.16
CA GLY A 47 4.71 16.57 -11.99
C GLY A 47 5.90 15.67 -12.34
N GLU A 48 6.90 15.59 -11.47
CA GLU A 48 8.02 14.60 -11.58
C GLU A 48 7.84 13.38 -10.67
N MET A 49 6.94 13.44 -9.68
CA MET A 49 6.78 12.39 -8.67
C MET A 49 5.31 12.16 -8.29
N MET A 50 4.87 10.92 -8.46
CA MET A 50 3.57 10.46 -7.95
C MET A 50 3.59 10.42 -6.42
N ARG A 51 2.74 11.24 -5.80
CA ARG A 51 2.60 11.31 -4.34
C ARG A 51 1.65 10.23 -3.83
N ILE A 52 1.58 10.06 -2.52
CA ILE A 52 0.54 9.22 -1.90
C ILE A 52 -0.62 10.14 -1.54
N ALA A 53 -1.85 9.74 -1.86
CA ALA A 53 -3.03 10.51 -1.56
C ALA A 53 -3.25 10.71 -0.05
N PRO A 54 -3.87 11.83 0.36
CA PRO A 54 -4.24 12.06 1.75
C PRO A 54 -5.35 11.10 2.20
N PRO A 55 -5.54 10.92 3.52
CA PRO A 55 -6.60 10.06 4.08
C PRO A 55 -8.01 10.43 3.58
N SER A 56 -8.25 11.71 3.28
CA SER A 56 -9.53 12.20 2.76
C SER A 56 -9.93 11.53 1.43
N THR A 57 -8.97 11.22 0.55
CA THR A 57 -9.22 10.46 -0.68
C THR A 57 -9.77 9.08 -0.39
N CYS A 58 -9.25 8.40 0.63
CA CYS A 58 -9.76 7.10 1.05
C CYS A 58 -11.17 7.21 1.64
N MET A 59 -11.45 8.29 2.38
CA MET A 59 -12.76 8.55 3.00
C MET A 59 -13.87 8.94 2.02
N ALA A 60 -13.53 9.29 0.78
CA ALA A 60 -14.51 9.50 -0.29
C ALA A 60 -15.44 8.28 -0.49
N CYS A 61 -14.93 7.07 -0.24
CA CYS A 61 -15.72 5.83 -0.26
C CYS A 61 -15.89 5.21 1.14
N HIS A 62 -14.83 5.24 1.97
CA HIS A 62 -14.85 4.58 3.28
C HIS A 62 -15.69 5.29 4.35
N SER A 63 -16.26 6.45 4.04
CA SER A 63 -17.33 7.06 4.85
C SER A 63 -18.62 6.21 4.85
N ALA A 64 -18.83 5.37 3.84
CA ALA A 64 -20.01 4.49 3.73
C ALA A 64 -19.67 3.00 3.63
N ILE A 65 -18.41 2.64 3.34
CA ILE A 65 -17.99 1.25 3.09
C ILE A 65 -17.04 0.75 4.17
N LYS A 66 -17.35 -0.42 4.75
CA LYS A 66 -16.56 -1.09 5.81
C LYS A 66 -16.30 -0.20 7.03
N THR A 67 -17.27 0.63 7.39
CA THR A 67 -17.17 1.60 8.51
C THR A 67 -16.97 0.94 9.87
N ASP A 68 -17.37 -0.33 9.99
CA ASP A 68 -17.18 -1.20 11.15
C ASP A 68 -15.77 -1.80 11.25
N SER A 69 -14.97 -1.73 10.19
CA SER A 69 -13.61 -2.28 10.19
C SER A 69 -12.67 -1.46 11.07
N PRO A 70 -11.91 -2.08 11.98
CA PRO A 70 -10.92 -1.38 12.80
C PRO A 70 -9.88 -0.60 11.97
N ALA A 71 -9.52 -1.12 10.78
CA ALA A 71 -8.60 -0.44 9.88
C ALA A 71 -9.21 0.84 9.28
N VAL A 72 -10.50 0.81 8.94
CA VAL A 72 -11.22 1.97 8.41
C VAL A 72 -11.50 2.99 9.50
N GLN A 73 -11.79 2.55 10.73
CA GLN A 73 -11.91 3.46 11.88
C GLN A 73 -10.60 4.19 12.16
N LYS A 74 -9.46 3.49 12.07
CA LYS A 74 -8.14 4.11 12.18
C LYS A 74 -7.89 5.12 11.06
N LEU A 75 -8.23 4.77 9.81
CA LEU A 75 -8.17 5.71 8.67
C LEU A 75 -9.04 6.95 8.91
N ALA A 76 -10.27 6.77 9.41
CA ALA A 76 -11.19 7.86 9.69
C ALA A 76 -10.65 8.81 10.77
N ALA A 77 -9.92 8.29 11.77
CA ALA A 77 -9.24 9.12 12.76
C ALA A 77 -8.15 10.01 12.10
N PHE A 78 -7.31 9.45 11.22
CA PHE A 78 -6.34 10.24 10.47
C PHE A 78 -6.99 11.34 9.62
N ALA A 79 -8.08 11.00 8.93
CA ALA A 79 -8.82 11.97 8.11
C ALA A 79 -9.48 13.07 8.95
N LYS A 80 -10.05 12.71 10.12
CA LYS A 80 -10.69 13.68 11.04
C LYS A 80 -9.67 14.65 11.65
N GLU A 81 -8.48 14.17 11.94
CA GLU A 81 -7.39 14.97 12.50
C GLU A 81 -6.59 15.73 11.43
N ASP A 82 -6.95 15.59 10.15
CA ASP A 82 -6.19 16.09 8.99
C ASP A 82 -4.70 15.71 9.04
N ARG A 83 -4.42 14.50 9.52
CA ARG A 83 -3.07 13.97 9.70
C ARG A 83 -2.71 13.00 8.60
N GLU A 84 -1.54 13.19 8.01
CA GLU A 84 -1.00 12.26 7.03
C GLU A 84 -0.69 10.88 7.64
N ILE A 85 -0.90 9.84 6.83
CA ILE A 85 -0.47 8.48 7.18
C ILE A 85 1.01 8.35 6.83
N ARG A 86 1.85 8.13 7.86
CA ARG A 86 3.28 7.89 7.68
C ARG A 86 3.53 6.45 7.22
N TRP A 87 3.33 6.21 5.92
CA TRP A 87 3.56 4.91 5.28
C TRP A 87 5.02 4.49 5.39
N ALA A 88 5.27 3.22 5.68
CA ALA A 88 6.61 2.66 5.61
C ALA A 88 6.94 2.44 4.13
N ARG A 89 8.01 3.07 3.64
CA ARG A 89 8.41 2.96 2.24
C ARG A 89 8.86 1.53 1.94
N VAL A 90 8.38 0.99 0.82
CA VAL A 90 8.79 -0.34 0.32
C VAL A 90 9.97 -0.20 -0.63
N TYR A 91 9.99 0.86 -1.44
CA TYR A 91 11.06 1.17 -2.37
C TYR A 91 11.65 2.54 -2.04
N GLU A 92 12.97 2.58 -1.97
CA GLU A 92 13.78 3.79 -1.83
C GLU A 92 14.68 3.88 -3.06
N ILE A 93 14.66 5.03 -3.73
CA ILE A 93 15.57 5.32 -4.84
C ILE A 93 16.79 6.01 -4.21
N PRO A 94 18.03 5.57 -4.50
CA PRO A 94 19.26 6.18 -3.97
C PRO A 94 19.45 7.65 -4.32
#